data_AF-A0A286CYT5-F1
#
_entry.id   AF-A0A286CYT5-F1
#
_cell.length_a   1.000
_cell.length_b   1.000
_cell.length_c   1.000
_cell.angle_alpha   90.00
_cell.angle_beta   90.00
_cell.angle_gamma   90.00
#
_symmetry.space_group_name_H-M   'P 1'
#
loop_
_entity.id
_entity.type
_entity.pdbx_description
1 polymer ?
#
loop_
_entity_poly.entity_id
_entity_poly.type
_entity_poly.pdbx_seq_one_letter_code
_entity_poly.pdbx_strand_id
1 'polypeptide(L)'
;MKMGREQTPPYPVLAALLGGDGRKMRSILRVFHLSVSKDIEAIEQAAARGQWFVVLRLAHRISIGCRQIGEERMAEELISDVVSAIECARTGAGSFARQFRGARHGLIQVLNLAEAYAAADELDSVA
;
A
#
# COMPACT_ATOMS: atom_id res chain seq x y z
N MET A 1 29.39 -26.72 10.11
CA MET A 1 28.49 -25.62 10.51
C MET A 1 28.09 -24.84 9.27
N LYS A 2 26.91 -25.11 8.68
CA LYS A 2 26.37 -24.28 7.60
C LYS A 2 25.63 -23.13 8.27
N MET A 3 26.18 -21.93 8.15
CA MET A 3 25.48 -20.69 8.46
C MET A 3 24.26 -20.63 7.54
N GLY A 4 23.09 -21.00 8.06
CA GLY A 4 21.84 -20.79 7.36
C GLY A 4 21.72 -19.30 7.11
N ARG A 5 21.61 -18.88 5.85
CA ARG A 5 21.15 -17.51 5.56
C ARG A 5 19.83 -17.35 6.31
N GLU A 6 19.80 -16.53 7.34
CA GLU A 6 18.55 -16.06 7.94
C GLU A 6 17.80 -15.32 6.83
N GLN A 7 16.95 -16.05 6.12
CA GLN A 7 16.05 -15.46 5.15
C GLN A 7 15.07 -14.62 5.96
N THR A 8 15.17 -13.29 5.84
CA THR A 8 14.23 -12.38 6.49
C THR A 8 12.83 -12.75 6.02
N PRO A 9 11.89 -13.05 6.94
CA PRO A 9 10.54 -13.41 6.54
C PRO A 9 9.89 -12.23 5.80
N PRO A 10 9.08 -12.49 4.75
CA PRO A 10 8.27 -11.45 4.13
C PRO A 10 7.38 -10.79 5.18
N TYR A 11 7.28 -9.46 5.15
CA TYR A 11 6.59 -8.64 6.15
C TYR A 11 7.08 -8.92 7.59
N PRO A 12 8.37 -8.69 7.90
CA PRO A 12 8.98 -9.15 9.16
C PRO A 12 8.34 -8.52 10.40
N VAL A 13 7.92 -7.27 10.31
CA VAL A 13 7.21 -6.57 11.40
C VAL A 13 5.85 -7.22 11.67
N LEU A 14 5.09 -7.49 10.62
CA LEU A 14 3.78 -8.14 10.73
C LEU A 14 3.90 -9.59 11.22
N ALA A 15 4.90 -10.32 10.72
CA ALA A 15 5.20 -11.68 11.16
C ALA A 15 5.54 -11.72 12.66
N ALA A 16 6.36 -10.78 13.15
CA ALA A 16 6.70 -10.68 14.56
C ALA A 16 5.47 -10.39 15.44
N LEU A 17 4.61 -9.46 15.02
CA LEU A 17 3.38 -9.10 15.74
C LEU A 17 2.38 -10.28 15.84
N LEU A 18 2.36 -11.14 14.81
CA LEU A 18 1.42 -12.26 14.73
C LEU A 18 2.02 -13.59 15.16
N GLY A 19 3.26 -13.60 15.68
CA GLY A 19 3.95 -14.82 16.09
C GLY A 19 4.17 -15.82 14.94
N GLY A 20 4.36 -15.32 13.72
CA GLY A 20 4.54 -16.14 12.52
C GLY A 20 3.27 -16.82 11.99
N ASP A 21 2.07 -16.42 12.46
CA ASP A 21 0.80 -16.98 11.97
C ASP A 21 0.51 -16.57 10.52
N GLY A 22 0.98 -17.40 9.58
CA GLY A 22 0.83 -17.17 8.15
C GLY A 22 -0.62 -17.04 7.69
N ARG A 23 -1.58 -17.72 8.33
CA ARG A 23 -3.02 -17.59 7.97
C ARG A 23 -3.53 -16.20 8.30
N LYS A 24 -3.21 -15.68 9.50
CA LYS A 24 -3.57 -14.29 9.87
C LYS A 24 -2.87 -13.26 9.00
N MET A 25 -1.59 -13.46 8.69
CA MET A 25 -0.85 -12.59 7.77
C MET A 25 -1.54 -12.50 6.40
N ARG A 26 -1.87 -13.64 5.80
CA ARG A 26 -2.61 -13.69 4.51
C ARG A 26 -3.95 -12.97 4.59
N SER A 27 -4.72 -13.19 5.65
CA SER A 27 -6.01 -12.50 5.85
C SER A 27 -5.85 -10.99 5.92
N ILE A 28 -4.86 -10.50 6.66
CA ILE A 28 -4.58 -9.06 6.79
C ILE A 28 -4.14 -8.48 5.45
N LEU A 29 -3.23 -9.15 4.75
CA LEU A 29 -2.72 -8.70 3.45
C LEU A 29 -3.81 -8.69 2.37
N ARG A 30 -4.73 -9.66 2.39
CA ARG A 30 -5.91 -9.66 1.51
C ARG A 30 -6.86 -8.48 1.80
N VAL A 31 -7.12 -8.18 3.07
CA VAL A 31 -7.96 -7.02 3.45
C VAL A 31 -7.28 -5.71 3.08
N PHE A 32 -5.97 -5.61 3.34
CA PHE A 32 -5.15 -4.47 2.92
C PHE A 32 -5.25 -4.25 1.41
N HIS A 33 -5.04 -5.30 0.61
CA HIS A 33 -5.14 -5.25 -0.85
C HIS A 33 -6.50 -4.69 -1.30
N LEU A 34 -7.59 -5.29 -0.84
CA LEU A 34 -8.94 -4.89 -1.22
C LEU A 34 -9.30 -3.47 -0.77
N SER A 35 -8.86 -3.05 0.42
CA SER A 35 -9.14 -1.71 0.94
C SER A 35 -8.38 -0.64 0.18
N VAL A 36 -7.08 -0.83 -0.02
CA VAL A 36 -6.22 0.18 -0.63
C VAL A 36 -6.52 0.34 -2.12
N SER A 37 -6.82 -0.74 -2.85
CA SER A 37 -7.26 -0.63 -4.25
C SER A 37 -8.49 0.27 -4.40
N LYS A 38 -9.48 0.12 -3.52
CA LYS A 38 -10.67 1.00 -3.49
C LYS A 38 -10.33 2.43 -3.12
N ASP A 39 -9.43 2.63 -2.15
CA ASP A 39 -9.04 3.98 -1.72
C ASP A 39 -8.23 4.72 -2.80
N ILE A 40 -7.42 4.02 -3.62
CA ILE A 40 -6.73 4.60 -4.78
C ILE A 40 -7.73 5.12 -5.82
N GLU A 41 -8.72 4.29 -6.19
CA GLU A 41 -9.77 4.70 -7.13
C GLU A 41 -10.56 5.90 -6.58
N ALA A 42 -10.87 5.89 -5.28
CA ALA A 42 -11.55 6.99 -4.62
C ALA A 42 -10.71 8.28 -4.59
N ILE A 43 -9.39 8.20 -4.47
CA ILE A 43 -8.48 9.36 -4.58
C ILE A 43 -8.60 9.99 -5.97
N GLU A 44 -8.53 9.18 -7.03
CA GLU A 44 -8.59 9.66 -8.41
C GLU A 44 -9.93 10.34 -8.70
N GLN A 45 -11.04 9.73 -8.24
CA GLN A 45 -12.38 10.29 -8.39
C GLN A 45 -12.57 11.59 -7.60
N ALA A 46 -12.09 11.64 -6.35
CA ALA A 46 -12.15 12.83 -5.51
C ALA A 46 -11.31 13.97 -6.12
N ALA A 47 -10.12 13.65 -6.65
CA ALA A 47 -9.25 14.60 -7.32
C ALA A 47 -9.90 15.20 -8.58
N ALA A 48 -10.57 14.38 -9.39
CA ALA A 48 -11.31 14.86 -10.57
C ALA A 48 -12.44 15.85 -10.22
N ARG A 49 -12.97 15.77 -8.99
CA ARG A 49 -14.01 16.67 -8.48
C ARG A 49 -13.46 17.83 -7.64
N GLY A 50 -12.15 17.98 -7.55
CA GLY A 50 -11.49 19.00 -6.73
C GLY A 50 -11.66 18.83 -5.22
N GLN A 51 -12.01 17.62 -4.75
CA GLN A 51 -12.28 17.32 -3.34
C GLN A 51 -10.98 17.02 -2.57
N TRP A 52 -10.10 18.01 -2.46
CA TRP A 52 -8.74 17.83 -1.93
C TRP A 52 -8.67 17.33 -0.49
N PHE A 53 -9.60 17.75 0.36
CA PHE A 53 -9.71 17.23 1.72
C PHE A 53 -9.99 15.71 1.74
N VAL A 54 -10.83 15.23 0.81
CA VAL A 54 -11.13 13.80 0.69
C VAL A 54 -9.91 13.04 0.19
N VAL A 55 -9.18 13.60 -0.78
CA VAL A 55 -7.91 13.05 -1.29
C VAL A 55 -6.91 12.85 -0.15
N LEU A 56 -6.66 13.90 0.66
CA LEU A 56 -5.74 13.82 1.79
C LEU A 56 -6.19 12.79 2.83
N ARG A 57 -7.48 12.76 3.17
CA ARG A 57 -8.02 11.79 4.13
C ARG A 57 -7.82 10.35 3.67
N LEU A 58 -8.05 10.07 2.39
CA LEU A 58 -7.82 8.74 1.81
C LEU A 58 -6.33 8.40 1.79
N ALA A 59 -5.45 9.33 1.42
CA ALA A 59 -4.01 9.13 1.45
C ALA A 59 -3.49 8.80 2.86
N HIS A 60 -4.00 9.49 3.88
CA HIS A 60 -3.68 9.18 5.29
C HIS A 60 -4.14 7.77 5.69
N ARG A 61 -5.33 7.35 5.28
CA ARG A 61 -5.82 6.00 5.56
C ARG A 61 -4.96 4.92 4.89
N ILE A 62 -4.57 5.13 3.63
CA ILE A 62 -3.65 4.22 2.93
C ILE A 62 -2.28 4.19 3.65
N SER A 63 -1.73 5.35 4.00
CA SER A 63 -0.46 5.48 4.73
C SER A 63 -0.47 4.67 6.04
N ILE A 64 -1.56 4.73 6.82
CA ILE A 64 -1.73 3.90 8.02
C ILE A 64 -1.71 2.40 7.68
N GLY A 65 -2.41 1.99 6.61
CA GLY A 65 -2.39 0.60 6.14
C GLY A 65 -0.99 0.12 5.75
N CYS A 66 -0.23 0.95 5.04
CA CYS A 66 1.16 0.66 4.67
C CYS A 66 2.02 0.42 5.91
N ARG A 67 1.91 1.28 6.94
CA ARG A 67 2.64 1.10 8.21
C ARG A 67 2.27 -0.21 8.92
N GLN A 68 0.99 -0.57 8.92
CA GLN A 68 0.52 -1.80 9.57
C GLN A 68 1.14 -3.07 8.98
N ILE A 69 1.48 -3.06 7.68
CA ILE A 69 2.14 -4.19 7.02
C ILE A 69 3.68 -4.04 6.99
N GLY A 70 4.23 -2.94 7.52
CA GLY A 70 5.68 -2.68 7.57
C GLY A 70 6.24 -1.89 6.38
N GLU A 71 5.39 -1.36 5.51
CA GLU A 71 5.77 -0.54 4.34
C GLU A 71 5.90 0.94 4.73
N GLU A 72 6.79 1.25 5.69
CA GLU A 72 6.95 2.60 6.26
C GLU A 72 7.35 3.62 5.20
N ARG A 73 8.29 3.26 4.32
CA ARG A 73 8.77 4.13 3.26
C ARG A 73 7.64 4.56 2.32
N MET A 74 6.80 3.61 1.90
CA MET A 74 5.64 3.92 1.05
C MET A 74 4.63 4.82 1.79
N ALA A 75 4.45 4.61 3.10
CA ALA A 75 3.57 5.42 3.91
C ALA A 75 4.01 6.89 3.98
N GLU A 76 5.30 7.15 4.06
CA GLU A 76 5.91 8.49 4.09
C GLU A 76 5.88 9.15 2.70
N GLU A 77 6.35 8.44 1.68
CA GLU A 77 6.41 8.94 0.30
C GLU A 77 5.01 9.30 -0.22
N LEU A 78 4.00 8.48 0.09
CA LEU A 78 2.62 8.73 -0.34
C LEU A 78 2.08 10.09 0.08
N ILE A 79 2.29 10.48 1.34
CA ILE A 79 1.73 11.73 1.86
C ILE A 79 2.42 12.93 1.20
N SER A 80 3.74 12.87 1.08
CA SER A 80 4.53 13.90 0.39
C SER A 80 4.07 14.08 -1.05
N ASP A 81 3.94 12.96 -1.78
CA ASP A 81 3.55 12.98 -3.19
C ASP A 81 2.12 13.49 -3.41
N VAL A 82 1.18 13.10 -2.55
CA VAL A 82 -0.21 13.57 -2.63
C VAL A 82 -0.31 15.06 -2.35
N VAL A 83 0.42 15.58 -1.34
CA VAL A 83 0.45 17.01 -1.03
C VAL A 83 1.01 17.79 -2.22
N SER A 84 2.16 17.38 -2.75
CA SER A 84 2.78 18.00 -3.93
C SER A 84 1.85 17.97 -5.16
N ALA A 85 1.17 16.85 -5.41
CA ALA A 85 0.21 16.71 -6.49
C ALA A 85 -1.00 17.64 -6.35
N ILE A 86 -1.51 17.82 -5.12
CA ILE A 86 -2.61 18.75 -4.83
C ILE A 86 -2.17 20.20 -5.07
N GLU A 87 -0.98 20.59 -4.61
CA GLU A 87 -0.44 21.94 -4.81
C GLU A 87 -0.24 22.26 -6.29
N CYS A 88 0.33 21.33 -7.06
CA CYS A 88 0.46 21.46 -8.51
C CYS A 88 -0.90 21.65 -9.20
N ALA A 89 -1.90 20.87 -8.78
CA ALA A 89 -3.25 20.95 -9.35
C ALA A 89 -3.95 22.28 -9.01
N ARG A 90 -3.81 22.76 -7.77
CA ARG A 90 -4.45 24.00 -7.30
C ARG A 90 -3.86 25.26 -7.94
N THR A 91 -2.57 25.23 -8.26
CA THR A 91 -1.87 26.36 -8.90
C THR A 91 -1.98 26.34 -10.43
N GLY A 92 -2.57 25.30 -11.01
CA GLY A 92 -2.64 25.11 -12.47
C GLY A 92 -1.30 24.71 -13.10
N ALA A 93 -0.26 24.43 -12.30
CA ALA A 93 1.07 24.03 -12.77
C ALA A 93 1.10 22.61 -13.36
N GLY A 94 0.09 21.78 -13.10
CA GLY A 94 -0.07 20.47 -13.70
C GLY A 94 -1.33 19.75 -13.25
N SER A 95 -1.66 18.61 -13.86
CA SER A 95 -2.77 17.78 -13.40
C SER A 95 -2.36 16.90 -12.22
N PHE A 96 -3.27 16.72 -11.26
CA PHE A 96 -3.08 15.80 -10.12
C PHE A 96 -2.67 14.41 -10.60
N ALA A 97 -3.39 13.86 -11.58
CA ALA A 97 -3.14 12.51 -12.10
C ALA A 97 -1.72 12.32 -12.66
N ARG A 98 -1.12 13.36 -13.24
CA ARG A 98 0.27 13.30 -13.72
C ARG A 98 1.24 13.21 -12.56
N GLN A 99 1.06 14.04 -11.54
CA GLN A 99 1.96 14.09 -10.39
C GLN A 99 1.79 12.87 -9.47
N PHE A 100 0.56 12.39 -9.29
CA PHE A 100 0.26 11.22 -8.46
C PHE A 100 0.69 9.88 -9.08
N ARG A 101 1.11 9.86 -10.36
CA ARG A 101 1.45 8.62 -11.07
C ARG A 101 2.55 7.80 -10.38
N GLY A 102 3.56 8.47 -9.83
CA GLY A 102 4.67 7.81 -9.11
C GLY A 102 4.18 7.06 -7.88
N ALA A 103 3.53 7.77 -6.96
CA ALA A 103 2.89 7.19 -5.78
C ALA A 103 1.91 6.06 -6.13
N ARG A 104 1.07 6.26 -7.15
CA ARG A 104 0.15 5.23 -7.64
C ARG A 104 0.90 3.96 -8.06
N HIS A 105 1.98 4.10 -8.81
CA HIS A 105 2.78 2.95 -9.23
C HIS A 105 3.41 2.22 -8.05
N GLY A 106 3.99 2.95 -7.10
CA GLY A 106 4.55 2.38 -5.87
C GLY A 106 3.51 1.61 -5.05
N LEU A 107 2.32 2.19 -4.88
CA LEU A 107 1.21 1.52 -4.20
C LEU A 107 0.79 0.22 -4.90
N ILE A 108 0.68 0.23 -6.23
CA ILE A 108 0.34 -0.98 -6.99
C ILE A 108 1.40 -2.08 -6.82
N GLN A 109 2.68 -1.72 -6.73
CA GLN A 109 3.74 -2.71 -6.45
C GLN A 109 3.56 -3.35 -5.06
N VAL A 110 3.31 -2.53 -4.03
CA VAL A 110 3.03 -3.02 -2.67
C VAL A 110 1.80 -3.92 -2.64
N LEU A 111 0.75 -3.55 -3.38
CA LEU A 111 -0.48 -4.35 -3.51
C LEU A 111 -0.25 -5.70 -4.17
N ASN A 112 0.51 -5.73 -5.26
CA ASN A 112 0.85 -6.97 -5.96
C ASN A 112 1.66 -7.93 -5.07
N LEU A 113 2.60 -7.40 -4.28
CA LEU A 113 3.35 -8.21 -3.32
C LEU A 113 2.45 -8.78 -2.21
N ALA A 114 1.52 -7.98 -1.70
CA ALA A 114 0.57 -8.41 -0.68
C ALA A 114 -0.38 -9.50 -1.21
N GLU A 115 -0.86 -9.34 -2.45
CA GLU A 115 -1.69 -10.32 -3.13
C GLU A 115 -0.92 -11.63 -3.38
N ALA A 116 0.30 -11.55 -3.92
CA ALA A 116 1.13 -12.72 -4.18
C ALA A 116 1.39 -13.54 -2.90
N TYR A 117 1.67 -12.87 -1.78
CA TYR A 117 1.82 -13.56 -0.49
C TYR A 117 0.49 -14.15 0.00
N ALA A 118 -0.62 -13.44 -0.17
CA ALA A 118 -1.95 -13.91 0.22
C ALA A 118 -2.41 -15.14 -0.60
N ALA A 119 -1.95 -15.28 -1.84
CA ALA A 119 -2.32 -16.36 -2.76
C ALA A 119 -1.43 -17.61 -2.66
N ALA A 120 -0.24 -17.52 -2.07
CA ALA A 120 0.76 -18.59 -2.06
C ALA A 120 0.32 -19.93 -1.43
N ASP A 121 -0.75 -19.96 -0.63
CA ASP A 121 -1.28 -21.16 0.06
C ASP A 121 -2.35 -21.92 -0.75
N GLU A 122 -2.87 -21.34 -1.83
CA GLU A 122 -3.82 -22.05 -2.72
C GLU A 122 -3.14 -23.19 -3.49
N LEU A 123 -1.81 -23.15 -3.62
CA LEU A 123 -1.02 -24.17 -4.32
C LEU A 123 -0.54 -25.32 -3.41
N ASP A 124 -0.38 -25.09 -2.11
CA ASP A 124 0.10 -26.10 -1.15
C ASP A 124 -1.04 -26.95 -0.52
N SER A 125 -2.31 -26.60 -0.78
CA SER A 125 -3.48 -27.37 -0.31
C SER A 125 -4.05 -28.37 -1.33
N VAL A 126 -3.44 -28.46 -2.52
CA VAL A 126 -3.86 -29.32 -3.65
C VAL A 126 -2.83 -30.44 -3.95
N ALA A 127 -1.76 -30.55 -3.16
CA ALA A 127 -0.76 -31.62 -3.22
C ALA A 127 -0.87 -32.55 -2.01
#